data_AF-A0A2V7XQZ8-F1
#
_entry.id   AF-A0A2V7XQZ8-F1
#
_cell.length_a   1.000
_cell.length_b   1.000
_cell.length_c   1.000
_cell.angle_alpha   90.00
_cell.angle_beta   90.00
_cell.angle_gamma   90.00
#
_symmetry.space_group_name_H-M   'P 1'
#
loop_
_entity.id
_entity.type
_entity.pdbx_description
1 polymer ?
#
loop_
_entity_poly.entity_id
_entity_poly.type
_entity_poly.pdbx_seq_one_letter_code
_entity_poly.pdbx_strand_id
1 'polypeptide(L)' 'MADEERPFEDVQRAGQGFSLPELKWRELLFVGALRPDGEAFVRDPSRPLPPFRIPDLFPEGQRFSARRAGARVVIRRL' A
#
# COMPACT_ATOMS: atom_id res chain seq x y z
N MET A 1 11.18 28.82 7.85
CA MET A 1 11.63 27.69 7.03
C MET A 1 10.55 26.64 7.17
N ALA A 2 9.66 26.57 6.18
CA ALA A 2 8.64 25.53 6.18
C ALA A 2 9.38 24.20 6.07
N ASP A 3 9.13 23.28 6.98
CA ASP A 3 9.49 21.88 6.76
C ASP A 3 8.86 21.50 5.43
N GLU A 4 9.68 21.41 4.38
CA GLU A 4 9.33 20.70 3.16
C GLU A 4 9.09 19.26 3.61
N GLU A 5 7.84 18.95 3.96
CA GLU A 5 7.35 17.60 4.17
C GLU A 5 7.73 16.82 2.92
N ARG A 6 8.88 16.13 2.94
CA ARG A 6 9.33 15.30 1.83
C ARG A 6 8.22 14.26 1.65
N PRO A 7 7.44 14.32 0.56
CA PRO A 7 6.25 13.52 0.44
C PRO A 7 6.70 12.06 0.40
N PHE A 8 6.32 11.28 1.42
CA PHE A 8 6.51 9.84 1.58
C PHE A 8 7.13 9.16 0.36
N GLU A 9 8.41 8.81 0.45
CA GLU A 9 9.21 8.20 -0.62
C GLU A 9 8.42 7.15 -1.41
N ASP A 10 8.40 7.33 -2.73
CA ASP A 10 7.40 6.80 -3.67
C ASP A 10 7.15 5.28 -3.64
N VAL A 11 6.00 4.92 -4.21
CA VAL A 11 5.71 3.55 -4.66
C VAL A 11 6.65 3.17 -5.80
N GLN A 12 7.36 2.06 -5.66
CA GLN A 12 8.27 1.54 -6.68
C GLN A 12 7.68 0.30 -7.32
N ARG A 13 7.59 0.25 -8.65
CA ARG A 13 7.19 -0.99 -9.36
C ARG A 13 8.27 -2.07 -9.14
N ALA A 14 7.84 -3.29 -8.83
CA ALA A 14 8.74 -4.41 -8.53
C ALA A 14 8.21 -5.69 -9.20
N GLY A 15 8.70 -6.00 -10.39
CA GLY A 15 8.25 -7.16 -11.18
C GLY A 15 6.73 -7.16 -11.38
N GLN A 16 6.06 -8.23 -10.98
CA GLN A 16 4.59 -8.37 -11.05
C GLN A 16 3.82 -7.61 -9.94
N GLY A 17 4.49 -6.73 -9.21
CA GLY A 17 3.90 -5.99 -8.10
C GLY A 17 4.53 -4.62 -7.91
N PHE A 18 4.50 -4.15 -6.67
CA PHE A 18 5.10 -2.88 -6.29
C PHE A 18 5.57 -2.94 -4.85
N SER A 19 6.40 -1.99 -4.45
CA SER A 19 6.79 -1.80 -3.07
C SER A 19 6.46 -0.40 -2.61
N LEU A 20 6.12 -0.26 -1.34
CA LEU A 20 5.90 1.03 -0.69
C LEU A 20 6.63 1.08 0.65
N PRO A 21 6.89 2.27 1.21
CA PRO A 21 7.47 2.39 2.54
C PRO A 21 6.60 1.72 3.60
N GLU A 22 7.23 1.13 4.62
CA GLU A 22 6.50 0.51 5.73
C GLU A 22 5.55 1.48 6.44
N LEU A 23 5.89 2.76 6.52
CA LEU A 23 5.01 3.77 7.11
C LEU A 23 3.70 3.91 6.32
N LYS A 24 3.76 3.95 4.99
CA LYS A 24 2.59 4.00 4.12
C LYS A 24 1.77 2.71 4.23
N TRP A 25 2.42 1.56 4.37
CA TRP A 25 1.74 0.29 4.62
C TRP A 25 0.90 0.34 5.91
N ARG A 26 1.51 0.81 7.00
CA ARG A 26 0.84 0.93 8.30
C ARG A 26 -0.34 1.90 8.24
N GLU A 27 -0.20 3.01 7.53
CA GLU A 27 -1.30 3.96 7.29
C GLU A 27 -2.48 3.28 6.59
N LEU A 28 -2.23 2.51 5.52
CA LEU A 28 -3.29 1.78 4.79
C LEU A 28 -4.06 0.79 5.66
N LEU A 29 -3.36 0.09 6.55
CA LEU A 29 -3.99 -0.81 7.53
C LEU A 29 -4.74 -0.03 8.61
N PHE A 30 -4.18 1.09 9.08
CA PHE A 30 -4.75 1.92 10.12
C PHE A 30 -6.07 2.57 9.69
N VAL A 31 -6.13 3.13 8.48
CA VAL A 31 -7.36 3.72 7.92
C VAL A 31 -8.35 2.66 7.41
N GLY A 32 -7.96 1.39 7.44
CA GLY A 32 -8.77 0.26 6.99
C GLY A 32 -8.90 0.14 5.48
N ALA A 33 -8.11 0.87 4.68
CA ALA A 33 -8.13 0.78 3.23
C ALA A 33 -7.79 -0.65 2.75
N LEU A 34 -6.91 -1.33 3.49
CA LEU A 34 -6.59 -2.74 3.34
C LEU A 34 -6.91 -3.46 4.64
N ARG A 35 -7.55 -4.63 4.53
CA ARG A 35 -7.87 -5.49 5.67
C ARG A 35 -7.24 -6.87 5.51
N PRO A 36 -6.78 -7.51 6.59
CA PRO A 36 -6.35 -8.90 6.53
C PRO A 36 -7.52 -9.82 6.16
N ASP A 37 -7.24 -10.83 5.35
CA ASP A 37 -8.18 -11.84 4.86
C ASP A 37 -7.44 -13.18 4.71
N GLY A 38 -7.39 -13.94 5.81
CA GLY A 38 -6.51 -15.11 5.92
C GLY A 38 -5.04 -14.72 5.86
N GLU A 39 -4.29 -15.33 4.94
CA GLU A 39 -2.88 -15.00 4.69
C GLU A 39 -2.71 -13.80 3.73
N ALA A 40 -3.81 -13.27 3.20
CA ALA A 40 -3.82 -12.18 2.23
C ALA A 40 -4.34 -10.86 2.85
N PHE A 41 -4.32 -9.82 2.05
CA PHE A 41 -4.94 -8.52 2.32
C PHE A 41 -5.91 -8.20 1.19
N VAL A 42 -7.06 -7.62 1.51
CA VAL A 42 -8.05 -7.21 0.50
C VAL A 42 -8.36 -5.72 0.61
N ARG A 43 -8.54 -5.07 -0.54
CA ARG A 43 -9.00 -3.68 -0.63
C ARG A 43 -10.46 -3.58 -0.21
N ASP A 44 -10.74 -2.78 0.83
CA ASP A 44 -12.10 -2.50 1.30
C ASP A 44 -12.68 -1.23 0.63
N PRO A 45 -13.55 -1.35 -0.38
CA PRO A 45 -14.05 -0.19 -1.13
C PRO A 45 -14.84 0.81 -0.26
N SER A 46 -15.32 0.40 0.92
CA SER A 46 -16.03 1.30 1.84
C SER A 46 -15.10 2.27 2.59
N ARG A 47 -13.78 2.05 2.53
CA ARG A 47 -12.77 2.86 3.22
C ARG A 47 -12.00 3.75 2.23
N PRO A 48 -11.66 4.99 2.60
CA PRO A 48 -10.91 5.87 1.73
C PRO A 48 -9.51 5.30 1.47
N LEU A 49 -9.09 5.31 0.20
CA LEU A 49 -7.72 5.01 -0.18
C LEU A 49 -6.93 6.33 -0.19
N PRO A 50 -5.85 6.47 0.61
CA PRO A 50 -4.97 7.62 0.52
C PRO A 50 -4.49 7.82 -0.92
N PRO A 51 -4.30 9.06 -1.38
CA PRO A 51 -3.92 9.34 -2.76
C PRO A 51 -2.56 8.71 -3.08
N PHE A 52 -2.50 8.03 -4.21
CA PHE A 52 -1.26 7.53 -4.81
C PHE A 52 -1.06 8.22 -6.16
N ARG A 53 0.20 8.52 -6.48
CA ARG A 53 0.56 9.06 -7.81
C ARG A 53 0.31 8.05 -8.93
N ILE A 54 0.47 6.77 -8.62
CA ILE A 54 0.25 5.68 -9.56
C ILE A 54 -1.22 5.25 -9.43
N PRO A 55 -2.03 5.35 -10.49
CA PRO A 55 -3.42 4.92 -10.46
C PRO A 55 -3.50 3.39 -10.30
N ASP A 56 -4.63 2.92 -9.78
CA ASP A 56 -5.02 1.51 -9.74
C ASP A 56 -4.02 0.55 -9.05
N LEU A 57 -3.24 1.05 -8.08
CA LEU A 57 -2.38 0.19 -7.26
C LEU A 57 -3.21 -0.83 -6.47
N PHE A 58 -4.35 -0.40 -5.95
CA PHE A 58 -5.25 -1.21 -5.14
C PHE A 58 -6.67 -1.22 -5.70
N PRO A 59 -6.96 -2.04 -6.73
CA PRO A 59 -8.32 -2.21 -7.24
C PRO A 59 -9.27 -2.74 -6.16
N GLU A 60 -10.54 -2.37 -6.24
CA GLU A 60 -11.57 -2.82 -5.29
C GLU A 60 -11.72 -4.35 -5.29
N GLY A 61 -11.87 -4.95 -4.10
CA GLY A 61 -12.04 -6.40 -3.95
C GLY A 61 -10.81 -7.25 -4.31
N GLN A 62 -9.74 -6.65 -4.84
CA GLN A 62 -8.51 -7.35 -5.17
C GLN A 62 -7.83 -7.84 -3.90
N ARG A 63 -7.33 -9.09 -3.94
CA ARG A 63 -6.50 -9.68 -2.90
C ARG A 63 -5.03 -9.49 -3.22
N PHE A 64 -4.23 -9.33 -2.17
CA PHE A 64 -2.80 -9.05 -2.24
C PHE A 64 -2.05 -9.90 -1.23
N SER A 65 -0.86 -10.37 -1.62
CA SER A 65 0.16 -10.77 -0.66
C SER A 65 1.05 -9.57 -0.35
N ALA A 66 1.46 -9.45 0.90
CA ALA A 66 2.36 -8.39 1.36
C ALA A 66 3.51 -9.01 2.16
N ARG A 67 4.75 -8.71 1.77
CA ARG A 67 5.96 -9.19 2.45
C ARG A 67 6.85 -8.02 2.82
N ARG A 68 7.29 -7.97 4.07
CA ARG A 68 8.28 -6.99 4.54
C ARG A 68 9.66 -7.32 3.97
N ALA A 69 10.35 -6.30 3.48
CA ALA A 69 11.70 -6.35 2.92
C ALA A 69 12.47 -5.11 3.38
N GLY A 70 13.07 -5.17 4.57
CA GLY A 70 13.68 -4.02 5.22
C GLY A 70 12.63 -2.94 5.54
N ALA A 71 12.93 -1.68 5.19
CA ALA A 71 12.04 -0.54 5.41
C ALA A 71 10.85 -0.44 4.43
N ARG A 72 10.65 -1.46 3.58
CA ARG A 72 9.63 -1.48 2.53
C ARG A 72 8.76 -2.73 2.63
N VAL A 73 7.57 -2.63 2.07
CA VAL A 73 6.63 -3.75 1.92
C VAL A 73 6.44 -4.00 0.44
N VAL A 74 6.74 -5.21 0.00
CA VAL A 74 6.50 -5.69 -1.36
C VAL A 74 5.09 -6.27 -1.42
N ILE A 75 4.29 -5.74 -2.34
CA ILE A 75 2.89 -6.09 -2.54
C ILE A 75 2.75 -6.72 -3.92
N ARG A 76 2.10 -7.88 -3.97
CA ARG A 76 1.77 -8.59 -5.21
C ARG A 76 0.30 -8.94 -5.22
N ARG A 77 -0.33 -8.80 -6.39
CA ARG A 77 -1.71 -9.26 -6.58
C ARG A 77 -1.72 -10.79 -6.52
N LEU A 78 -2.80 -11.33 -5.95
CA LEU A 78 -3.12 -12.76 -5.94
C LEU A 78 -4.23 -13.05 -6.97
#